data_AF-A0A2M7L5T3-F1
#
_entry.id   AF-A0A2M7L5T3-F1
#
_cell.length_a   1.000
_cell.length_b   1.000
_cell.length_c   1.000
_cell.angle_alpha   90.00
_cell.angle_beta   90.00
_cell.angle_gamma   90.00
#
_symmetry.space_group_name_H-M   'P 1'
#
loop_
_entity.id
_entity.type
_entity.pdbx_description
1 polymer ?
#
loop_
_entity_poly.entity_id
_entity_poly.type
_entity_poly.pdbx_seq_one_letter_code
_entity_poly.pdbx_strand_id
1 'polypeptide(L)'
;MLTLVLALVVAVSAPVSTSSNYAVGFQQAYAADTADGMKRLNLVLKKLRDAMGSMKDFDELEKAGLAKKDVDRMRRAMGDKINQMMEDAIYAIRAL
;
A
#
# COMPACT_ATOMS: atom_id res chain seq x y z
N MET A 1 -10.99 -12.78 -53.50
CA MET A 1 -12.09 -13.59 -52.93
C MET A 1 -11.89 -13.56 -51.43
N LEU A 2 -12.58 -12.69 -50.69
CA LEU A 2 -14.01 -12.76 -50.35
C LEU A 2 -14.33 -14.06 -49.60
N THR A 3 -14.99 -13.90 -48.44
CA THR A 3 -15.57 -14.93 -47.54
C THR A 3 -14.54 -15.62 -46.66
N LEU A 4 -14.68 -15.78 -45.34
CA LEU A 4 -15.85 -15.76 -44.46
C LEU A 4 -15.25 -15.62 -43.04
N VAL A 5 -15.35 -14.48 -42.36
CA VAL A 5 -16.38 -14.21 -41.35
C VAL A 5 -16.67 -15.43 -40.47
N LEU A 6 -16.20 -15.36 -39.22
CA LEU A 6 -17.00 -15.60 -38.02
C LEU A 6 -18.03 -16.74 -38.13
N ALA A 7 -17.69 -17.93 -37.65
CA ALA A 7 -18.68 -18.97 -37.39
C ALA A 7 -18.40 -19.62 -36.03
N LEU A 8 -19.29 -19.30 -35.09
CA LEU A 8 -19.74 -20.10 -33.94
C LEU A 8 -18.65 -20.59 -32.97
N VAL A 9 -18.48 -20.08 -31.74
CA VAL A 9 -19.49 -19.85 -30.69
C VAL A 9 -20.44 -21.05 -30.51
N VAL A 10 -20.14 -21.83 -29.46
CA VAL A 10 -21.06 -22.53 -28.53
C VAL A 10 -21.35 -24.02 -28.74
N ALA A 11 -21.34 -24.71 -27.58
CA ALA A 11 -21.73 -26.09 -27.24
C ALA A 11 -20.68 -27.15 -27.55
N VAL A 12 -20.03 -27.80 -26.58
CA VAL A 12 -20.60 -28.63 -25.50
C VAL A 12 -19.63 -28.61 -24.30
N SER A 13 -19.89 -27.91 -23.20
CA SER A 13 -20.55 -28.40 -21.97
C SER A 13 -20.26 -29.86 -21.57
N ALA A 14 -19.25 -30.08 -20.73
CA ALA A 14 -19.30 -31.15 -19.72
C ALA A 14 -18.39 -30.81 -18.52
N PRO A 15 -18.96 -30.56 -17.32
CA PRO A 15 -18.21 -30.58 -16.08
C PRO A 15 -18.14 -32.02 -15.56
N VAL A 16 -16.95 -32.53 -15.29
CA VAL A 16 -16.81 -33.72 -14.44
C VAL A 16 -16.00 -33.31 -13.22
N SER A 17 -16.74 -32.81 -12.24
CA SER A 17 -16.28 -32.68 -10.87
C SER A 17 -16.36 -34.07 -10.22
N THR A 18 -15.21 -34.70 -9.96
CA THR A 18 -15.12 -35.79 -9.00
C THR A 18 -14.18 -35.37 -7.88
N SER A 19 -14.77 -35.08 -6.73
CA SER A 19 -14.11 -34.77 -5.47
C SER A 19 -13.45 -36.02 -4.89
N SER A 20 -12.16 -35.92 -4.56
CA SER A 20 -11.54 -36.73 -3.50
C SER A 20 -10.55 -35.84 -2.76
N ASN A 21 -10.98 -35.34 -1.61
CA ASN A 21 -10.13 -34.67 -0.64
C ASN A 21 -9.01 -35.62 -0.18
N TYR A 22 -7.79 -35.09 -0.03
CA TYR A 22 -6.98 -35.08 1.21
C TYR A 22 -5.48 -35.05 0.85
N ALA A 23 -4.79 -34.10 1.50
CA ALA A 23 -3.33 -33.93 1.52
C ALA A 23 -2.68 -33.30 0.27
N VAL A 24 -3.07 -32.08 -0.08
CA VAL A 24 -2.08 -31.11 -0.59
C VAL A 24 -1.75 -30.20 0.59
N GLY A 25 -0.58 -30.44 1.18
CA GLY A 25 -0.05 -29.64 2.26
C GLY A 25 -0.01 -28.17 1.85
N PHE A 26 -0.91 -27.37 2.43
CA PHE A 26 -0.73 -25.93 2.55
C PHE A 26 0.41 -25.69 3.53
N GLN A 27 1.63 -25.90 3.07
CA GLN A 27 2.83 -25.49 3.77
C GLN A 27 3.62 -24.65 2.77
N GLN A 28 3.84 -23.38 3.15
CA GLN A 28 4.55 -22.32 2.42
C GLN A 28 3.70 -21.37 1.55
N ALA A 29 2.87 -20.56 2.20
CA ALA A 29 2.66 -19.17 1.77
C ALA A 29 2.78 -18.15 2.91
N TYR A 30 3.24 -18.56 4.09
CA TYR A 30 3.39 -17.66 5.25
C TYR A 30 4.68 -16.83 5.23
N ALA A 31 5.66 -17.16 4.39
CA ALA A 31 6.98 -16.50 4.37
C ALA A 31 7.12 -15.39 3.32
N ALA A 32 6.29 -15.39 2.26
CA ALA A 32 6.34 -14.36 1.22
C ALA A 32 5.68 -13.05 1.68
N ASP A 33 4.58 -13.15 2.43
CA ASP A 33 3.80 -12.00 2.90
C ASP A 33 4.54 -11.19 3.97
N THR A 34 5.31 -11.87 4.84
CA THR A 34 6.12 -11.23 5.89
C THR A 34 7.29 -10.43 5.32
N ALA A 35 7.94 -10.91 4.24
CA ALA A 35 9.03 -10.19 3.59
C ALA A 35 8.55 -8.88 2.92
N ASP A 36 7.37 -8.88 2.32
CA ASP A 36 6.77 -7.68 1.73
C ASP A 36 6.17 -6.74 2.79
N GLY A 37 5.64 -7.29 3.89
CA GLY A 37 5.23 -6.52 5.08
C GLY A 37 6.37 -5.70 5.66
N MET A 38 7.56 -6.31 5.85
CA MET A 38 8.76 -5.62 6.32
C MET A 38 9.27 -4.52 5.37
N LYS A 39 9.19 -4.73 4.05
CA LYS A 39 9.53 -3.67 3.07
C LYS A 39 8.56 -2.50 3.15
N ARG A 40 7.25 -2.77 3.26
CA ARG A 40 6.23 -1.72 3.41
C ARG A 40 6.44 -0.93 4.70
N LEU A 41 6.72 -1.60 5.82
CA LEU A 41 7.05 -0.94 7.08
C LEU A 41 8.26 -0.02 6.93
N ASN A 42 9.36 -0.50 6.34
CA ASN A 42 10.55 0.32 6.09
C ASN A 42 10.24 1.56 5.24
N LEU A 43 9.37 1.44 4.24
CA LEU A 43 8.94 2.58 3.44
C LEU A 43 8.11 3.59 4.25
N VAL A 44 7.20 3.12 5.11
CA VAL A 44 6.41 3.98 5.99
C VAL A 44 7.33 4.72 6.96
N LEU A 45 8.26 4.03 7.61
CA LEU A 45 9.24 4.63 8.52
C LEU A 45 10.13 5.67 7.82
N LYS A 46 10.58 5.39 6.59
CA LYS A 46 11.34 6.36 5.79
C LYS A 46 10.52 7.63 5.52
N LYS A 47 9.28 7.47 5.05
CA LYS A 47 8.40 8.61 4.79
C LYS A 47 8.07 9.39 6.07
N LEU A 48 7.92 8.71 7.20
CA LEU A 48 7.68 9.36 8.50
C LEU A 48 8.87 10.26 8.87
N ARG A 49 10.09 9.75 8.72
CA ARG A 49 11.31 10.52 8.94
C ARG A 49 11.40 11.73 8.01
N ASP A 50 11.10 11.52 6.73
CA ASP A 50 11.15 12.59 5.74
C ASP A 50 10.09 13.68 6.06
N ALA A 51 8.88 13.30 6.47
CA ALA A 51 7.83 14.21 6.91
C ALA A 51 8.22 15.02 8.17
N MET A 52 8.92 14.39 9.13
CA MET A 52 9.51 15.11 10.27
C MET A 52 10.61 16.09 9.85
N GLY A 53 11.37 15.76 8.80
CA GLY A 53 12.34 16.67 8.18
C GLY A 53 11.66 17.92 7.61
N SER A 54 10.56 17.74 6.86
CA SER A 54 9.81 18.85 6.27
C SER A 54 9.25 19.85 7.29
N MET A 55 9.06 19.46 8.56
CA MET A 55 8.67 20.40 9.60
C MET A 55 9.75 21.44 9.92
N LYS A 56 11.03 21.15 9.66
CA LYS A 56 12.12 22.13 9.80
C LYS A 56 12.13 23.09 8.62
N ASP A 57 11.84 22.59 7.42
CA ASP A 57 11.78 23.41 6.20
C ASP A 57 10.69 24.50 6.33
N PHE A 58 9.63 24.26 7.12
CA PHE A 58 8.61 25.26 7.41
C PHE A 58 9.15 26.49 8.17
N ASP A 59 10.17 26.34 9.02
CA ASP A 59 10.84 27.48 9.67
C ASP A 59 11.63 28.30 8.65
N GLU A 60 12.19 27.62 7.65
CA GLU A 60 12.92 28.28 6.56
C GLU A 60 11.95 29.04 5.64
N LEU A 61 10.75 28.48 5.38
CA LEU A 61 9.71 29.17 4.64
C LEU A 61 9.21 30.43 5.37
N GLU A 62 9.05 30.39 6.70
CA GLU A 62 8.68 31.58 7.49
C GLU A 62 9.77 32.66 7.37
N LYS A 63 11.05 32.27 7.48
CA LYS A 63 12.19 33.18 7.29
C LYS A 63 12.29 33.74 5.86
N ALA A 64 11.87 32.95 4.87
CA ALA A 64 11.79 33.37 3.47
C ALA A 64 10.60 34.31 3.18
N GLY A 65 9.75 34.60 4.17
CA GLY A 65 8.65 35.55 4.06
C GLY A 65 7.27 34.93 3.88
N LEU A 66 7.13 33.61 4.05
CA LEU A 66 5.81 32.99 4.10
C LEU A 66 5.04 33.47 5.35
N ALA A 67 3.76 33.76 5.20
CA ALA A 67 2.95 34.23 6.31
C ALA A 67 2.88 33.16 7.41
N LYS A 68 3.21 33.55 8.65
CA LYS A 68 3.20 32.66 9.82
C LYS A 68 1.90 31.85 9.97
N LYS A 69 0.75 32.47 9.68
CA LYS A 69 -0.56 31.80 9.70
C LYS A 69 -0.61 30.58 8.77
N ASP A 70 0.00 30.69 7.59
CA ASP A 70 0.01 29.62 6.59
C ASP A 70 1.02 28.54 6.97
N VAL A 71 2.19 28.94 7.47
CA VAL A 71 3.18 28.03 8.07
C VAL A 71 2.58 27.22 9.21
N ASP A 72 1.84 27.86 10.12
CA ASP A 72 1.18 27.21 11.25
C ASP A 72 0.11 26.21 10.79
N ARG A 73 -0.63 26.54 9.71
CA ARG A 73 -1.59 25.59 9.10
C ARG A 73 -0.87 24.37 8.52
N MET A 74 0.25 24.59 7.82
CA MET A 74 1.06 23.51 7.27
C MET A 74 1.66 22.64 8.37
N ARG A 75 2.16 23.23 9.46
CA ARG A 75 2.66 22.51 10.65
C ARG A 75 1.58 21.62 11.25
N ARG A 76 0.37 22.13 11.45
CA ARG A 76 -0.75 21.35 12.00
C ARG A 76 -1.11 20.19 11.08
N ALA A 77 -1.33 20.46 9.80
CA ALA A 77 -1.67 19.42 8.83
C ALA A 77 -0.58 18.34 8.71
N MET A 78 0.69 18.74 8.74
CA MET A 78 1.82 17.80 8.72
C MET A 78 1.89 16.99 10.02
N GLY A 79 1.67 17.63 11.18
CA GLY A 79 1.59 16.94 12.47
C GLY A 79 0.51 15.87 12.48
N ASP A 80 -0.70 16.20 12.00
CA ASP A 80 -1.80 15.25 11.86
C ASP A 80 -1.43 14.09 10.92
N LYS A 81 -0.73 14.39 9.82
CA LYS A 81 -0.28 13.36 8.88
C LYS A 81 0.79 12.44 9.47
N ILE A 82 1.73 12.99 10.23
CA ILE A 82 2.75 12.22 10.95
C ILE A 82 2.09 11.29 11.97
N ASN A 83 1.09 11.78 12.72
CA ASN A 83 0.35 10.97 13.67
C ASN A 83 -0.38 9.80 12.97
N GLN A 84 -1.07 10.07 11.86
CA GLN A 84 -1.71 9.01 11.06
C GLN A 84 -0.70 7.96 10.58
N MET A 85 0.44 8.40 10.03
CA MET A 85 1.46 7.48 9.54
C MET A 85 2.13 6.68 10.66
N MET A 86 2.25 7.27 11.85
CA MET A 86 2.76 6.58 13.04
C MET A 86 1.80 5.48 13.49
N GLU A 87 0.49 5.76 13.53
CA GLU A 87 -0.53 4.75 13.83
C GLU A 87 -0.51 3.62 12.79
N ASP A 88 -0.49 3.96 11.49
CA ASP A 88 -0.40 2.97 10.40
C ASP A 88 0.85 2.08 10.54
N ALA A 89 1.99 2.66 10.93
CA ALA A 89 3.22 1.90 11.19
C ALA A 89 3.08 0.96 12.38
N ILE A 90 2.46 1.41 13.48
CA ILE A 90 2.20 0.57 14.66
C ILE A 90 1.27 -0.60 14.28
N TYR A 91 0.21 -0.35 13.52
CA TYR A 91 -0.67 -1.41 13.02
C TYR A 91 0.07 -2.41 12.15
N ALA A 92 0.92 -1.92 11.23
CA ALA A 92 1.73 -2.79 10.39
C ALA A 92 2.69 -3.65 11.21
N ILE A 93 3.34 -3.09 12.24
CA ILE A 93 4.23 -3.85 13.16
C ILE A 93 3.45 -4.93 13.92
N ARG A 94 2.24 -4.61 14.41
CA ARG A 94 1.42 -5.55 15.17
C ARG A 94 0.84 -6.69 14.32
N ALA A 95 0.78 -6.49 13.01
CA ALA A 95 0.27 -7.47 12.05
C ALA A 95 1.36 -8.39 11.47
N LEU A 96 2.64 -8.12 11.76
CA LEU A 96 3.78 -8.99 11.47
C LEU A 96 3.91 -10.11 12.51
#